data_AF-A0A523UBA6-F1
#
_entry.id   AF-A0A523UBA6-F1
#
_cell.length_a   1.000
_cell.length_b   1.000
_cell.length_c   1.000
_cell.angle_alpha   90.00
_cell.angle_beta   90.00
_cell.angle_gamma   90.00
#
_symmetry.space_group_name_H-M   'P 1'
#
loop_
_entity.id
_entity.type
_entity.pdbx_description
1 polymer ?
#
loop_
_entity_poly.entity_id
_entity_poly.type
_entity_poly.pdbx_seq_one_letter_code
_entity_poly.pdbx_strand_id
1 'polypeptide(L)' 'MQTRCYRCGRNFHIKKEEIAFALEALEESEGNHYVVHCPGCRHANRISIEQLRKAATRSEGSSEDSKQD' A
#
# COMPACT_ATOMS: atom_id res chain seq x y z
N MET A 1 0.61 3.95 2.76
CA MET A 1 1.25 2.67 3.18
C MET A 1 2.72 2.66 2.79
N GLN A 2 3.65 2.19 3.63
CA GLN A 2 5.03 1.92 3.22
C GLN A 2 5.16 0.46 2.72
N THR A 3 5.86 0.25 1.61
CA THR A 3 6.12 -1.09 1.04
C THR A 3 7.57 -1.20 0.56
N ARG A 4 8.09 -2.43 0.53
CA ARG A 4 9.43 -2.75 0.03
C ARG A 4 9.33 -3.35 -1.37
N CYS A 5 10.10 -2.84 -2.32
CA CYS A 5 10.18 -3.43 -3.65
C CYS A 5 10.81 -4.83 -3.59
N TYR A 6 10.13 -5.85 -4.13
CA TYR A 6 10.62 -7.23 -4.16
C TYR A 6 11.82 -7.45 -5.08
N ARG A 7 12.09 -6.50 -6.00
CA ARG A 7 13.23 -6.57 -6.93
C ARG A 7 14.46 -5.83 -6.43
N CYS A 8 14.33 -4.53 -6.14
CA CYS A 8 15.49 -3.69 -5.78
C CYS A 8 15.62 -3.42 -4.28
N GLY A 9 14.70 -3.92 -3.45
CA GLY A 9 14.74 -3.77 -2.00
C GLY A 9 14.45 -2.37 -1.46
N ARG A 10 14.27 -1.36 -2.33
CA ARG A 10 13.95 0.02 -1.92
C ARG A 10 12.56 0.09 -1.30
N ASN A 11 12.46 0.80 -0.17
CA ASN A 11 11.18 1.18 0.42
C ASN A 11 10.57 2.38 -0.32
N PHE A 12 9.27 2.34 -0.56
CA PHE A 12 8.50 3.44 -1.13
C PHE A 12 7.10 3.51 -0.53
N HIS A 13 6.45 4.66 -0.68
CA HIS A 13 5.12 4.90 -0.13
C HIS A 13 4.06 4.82 -1.23
N ILE A 14 2.98 4.08 -0.96
CA ILE A 14 1.72 4.14 -1.70
C ILE A 14 0.84 5.18 -1.02
N LYS A 15 0.34 6.15 -1.78
CA LYS A 15 -0.44 7.28 -1.25
C LYS A 15 -1.83 6.83 -0.80
N LYS A 16 -2.49 7.61 0.07
CA LYS A 16 -3.84 7.27 0.57
C LYS A 16 -4.85 7.27 -0.57
N GLU A 17 -4.74 8.23 -1.48
CA GLU A 17 -5.61 8.36 -2.65
C GLU A 17 -5.46 7.16 -3.59
N GLU A 18 -4.21 6.70 -3.79
CA GLU A 18 -3.93 5.52 -4.60
C GLU A 18 -4.45 4.23 -3.95
N ILE A 19 -4.40 4.11 -2.61
CA ILE A 19 -4.98 2.99 -1.88
C ILE A 19 -6.50 2.99 -2.00
N ALA A 20 -7.16 4.14 -1.87
CA ALA A 20 -8.60 4.27 -2.03
C ALA A 20 -9.05 3.86 -3.44
N PHE A 21 -8.38 4.41 -4.46
CA PHE A 21 -8.63 4.04 -5.86
C PHE A 21 -8.40 2.54 -6.12
N ALA A 22 -7.32 1.96 -5.57
CA ALA A 22 -7.03 0.55 -5.73
C ALA A 22 -8.09 -0.35 -5.08
N LEU A 23 -8.63 0.03 -3.92
CA LEU A 23 -9.69 -0.72 -3.24
C LEU A 23 -10.98 -0.71 -4.06
N GLU A 24 -11.42 0.46 -4.53
CA GLU A 24 -12.63 0.60 -5.36
C GLU A 24 -12.51 -0.24 -6.64
N ALA A 25 -11.39 -0.11 -7.37
CA ALA A 25 -11.16 -0.87 -8.60
C ALA A 25 -11.12 -2.40 -8.37
N LEU A 26 -10.60 -2.87 -7.24
CA LEU A 26 -10.58 -4.30 -6.91
C LEU A 26 -11.96 -4.81 -6.50
N GLU A 27 -12.76 -4.01 -5.82
CA GLU A 27 -14.12 -4.37 -5.44
C GLU A 27 -15.03 -4.46 -6.67
N GLU A 28 -14.92 -3.54 -7.63
CA GLU A 28 -15.67 -3.59 -8.89
C GLU A 28 -15.30 -4.78 -9.77
N SER A 29 -14.03 -5.20 -9.73
CA SER A 29 -13.50 -6.27 -10.59
C SER A 29 -13.48 -7.65 -9.93
N GLU A 30 -13.92 -7.77 -8.68
CA GLU A 30 -13.71 -8.96 -7.82
C GLU A 30 -12.23 -9.40 -7.77
N GLY A 31 -11.32 -8.42 -7.87
CA GLY A 31 -9.88 -8.62 -7.89
C GLY A 31 -9.27 -8.80 -6.49
N ASN A 32 -8.24 -9.63 -6.39
CA ASN A 32 -7.54 -9.88 -5.11
C ASN A 32 -6.22 -9.12 -4.94
N HIS A 33 -5.66 -8.55 -6.02
CA HIS A 33 -4.33 -7.93 -6.00
C HIS A 33 -4.25 -6.67 -6.84
N TYR A 34 -3.65 -5.62 -6.28
CA TYR A 34 -3.28 -4.40 -6.98
C TYR A 34 -1.80 -4.43 -7.40
N VAL A 35 -1.49 -3.90 -8.58
CA VAL A 35 -0.10 -3.81 -9.07
C VAL A 35 0.40 -2.38 -8.92
N VAL A 36 1.37 -2.19 -8.03
CA VAL A 36 2.09 -0.92 -7.89
C VAL A 36 3.48 -1.02 -8.51
N HIS A 37 3.88 0.01 -9.26
CA HIS A 37 5.20 0.05 -9.88
C HIS A 37 6.20 0.76 -8.97
N CYS A 38 7.35 0.12 -8.73
CA CYS A 38 8.42 0.72 -7.93
C CYS A 38 8.93 2.02 -8.59
N PRO A 39 8.98 3.16 -7.88
CA PRO A 39 9.46 4.43 -8.46
C PRO A 39 10.94 4.41 -8.87
N GLY A 40 11.74 3.49 -8.31
CA GLY A 40 13.16 3.35 -8.62
C GLY A 40 13.45 2.42 -9.81
N CYS A 41 13.04 1.16 -9.71
CA CYS A 41 13.37 0.13 -10.72
C CYS A 41 12.21 -0.25 -11.65
N ARG A 42 11.03 0.37 -11.47
CA ARG A 42 9.79 0.11 -12.23
C ARG A 42 9.26 -1.32 -12.18
N HIS A 43 9.76 -2.15 -11.27
CA HIS A 43 9.23 -3.49 -11.07
C HIS A 43 7.78 -3.43 -10.57
N ALA A 44 6.93 -4.30 -11.13
CA ALA A 44 5.56 -4.51 -10.70
C ALA A 44 5.53 -5.29 -9.39
N ASN A 45 5.04 -4.67 -8.32
CA ASN A 45 4.85 -5.30 -7.02
C ASN A 45 3.36 -5.57 -6.82
N ARG A 46 3.00 -6.82 -6.51
CA ARG A 46 1.63 -7.20 -6.20
C ARG A 46 1.37 -6.96 -4.72
N ILE A 47 0.31 -6.22 -4.44
CA ILE A 47 -0.19 -5.91 -3.09
C ILE A 47 -1.57 -6.55 -2.96
N SER A 48 -1.82 -7.31 -1.90
CA SER A 48 -3.11 -7.97 -1.71
C SER A 48 -4.19 -6.97 -1.26
N ILE A 49 -5.45 -7.28 -1.54
CA ILE A 49 -6.59 -6.47 -1.09
C ILE A 49 -6.62 -6.35 0.44
N GLU A 50 -6.21 -7.38 1.20
CA GLU A 50 -6.13 -7.30 2.66
C GLU A 50 -5.08 -6.29 3.14
N GLN A 51 -3.92 -6.21 2.47
CA GLN A 51 -2.88 -5.23 2.79
C GLN A 51 -3.38 -3.80 2.55
N LEU A 52 -4.11 -3.58 1.45
CA LEU A 52 -4.73 -2.30 1.13
C LEU A 52 -5.79 -1.92 2.17
N ARG A 53 -6.68 -2.85 2.54
CA ARG A 53 -7.70 -2.64 3.58
C ARG A 53 -7.08 -2.27 4.93
N LYS A 54 -6.04 -3.00 5.35
CA LYS A 54 -5.29 -2.70 6.57
C LYS A 54 -4.63 -1.31 6.53
N ALA A 55 -4.17 -0.87 5.37
CA ALA A 55 -3.57 0.44 5.23
C ALA A 55 -4.60 1.59 5.24
N ALA A 56 -5.80 1.35 4.70
CA ALA A 56 -6.90 2.32 4.72
C ALA A 56 -7.37 2.58 6.16
N THR A 57 -7.55 1.53 6.97
CA THR A 57 -8.01 1.66 8.37
C THR A 57 -7.00 2.32 9.29
N ARG A 58 -5.69 2.14 9.05
CA ARG A 58 -4.64 2.84 9.82
C ARG A 58 -4.61 4.36 9.59
N SER A 59 -5.30 4.87 8.58
CA SER A 59 -5.27 6.30 8.22
C SER A 59 -6.31 7.15 8.95
N GLU A 60 -7.16 6.55 9.80
CA GLU A 60 -8.16 7.25 10.64
C GLU A 60 -7.74 7.33 12.13
N GLY A 61 -6.49 7.01 12.44
CA GLY A 61 -5.91 7.14 13.77
C GLY A 61 -4.43 7.52 13.69
N SER A 62 -4.13 8.79 13.41
CA SER A 62 -2.89 9.39 13.90
C SER A 62 -3.25 9.88 15.31
N SER A 63 -2.63 9.43 16.39
CA SER A 63 -1.24 9.71 16.75
C SER A 63 -0.91 9.00 18.06
N GLU A 64 0.16 8.20 18.11
CA GLU A 64 0.97 7.86 19.30
C GLU A 64 1.98 6.76 18.92
N ASP A 65 3.09 7.14 18.28
CA ASP A 65 4.36 6.44 18.53
C ASP A 65 5.12 7.33 19.53
N SER A 66 4.68 7.22 20.77
CA SER A 66 5.41 7.70 21.94
C SER A 66 6.75 6.98 21.98
N LYS A 67 7.80 7.77 21.78
CA LYS A 67 9.08 7.71 22.51
C LYS A 67 9.13 6.56 23.53
N GLN A 68 9.91 5.53 23.24
CA GLN A 68 10.24 4.47 24.20
C GLN A 68 11.69 4.66 24.68
N ASP A 69 11.85 4.73 26.00
CA ASP A 69 13.06 5.01 26.79
C ASP A 69 14.30 4.17 26.46
#